data_AF-A0A7V8QH42-F1
#
_entry.id   AF-A0A7V8QH42-F1
#
_cell.length_a   1.000
_cell.length_b   1.000
_cell.length_c   1.000
_cell.angle_alpha   90.00
_cell.angle_beta   90.00
_cell.angle_gamma   90.00
#
_symmetry.space_group_name_H-M   'P 1'
#
loop_
_entity.id
_entity.type
_entity.pdbx_description
1 polymer ?
#
loop_
_entity_poly.entity_id
_entity_poly.type
_entity_poly.pdbx_seq_one_letter_code
_entity_poly.pdbx_strand_id
1 'polypeptide(L)'
;MIESRASGNEGSDWAVAVDAARQLLDLLHRENDALARQDVEAIERLASEKLGAVDHLQACGAEQLLAAHPELAPAATLRDLLTQINAANETNGIYIAHRMRTVERELAIIHGAFETGAPAEVYGRDGARQEGARSRQITQA
;
A
#
# COMPACT_ATOMS: atom_id res chain seq x y z
N MET A 1 37.09 -22.50 30.22
CA MET A 1 37.09 -21.03 30.47
C MET A 1 36.76 -20.33 29.15
N ILE A 2 35.51 -20.49 28.69
CA ILE A 2 35.00 -19.94 27.42
C ILE A 2 33.56 -19.49 27.71
N GLU A 3 33.36 -18.38 28.41
CA GLU A 3 32.02 -17.85 28.69
C GLU A 3 32.18 -16.39 29.16
N SER A 4 32.44 -15.46 28.23
CA SER A 4 32.32 -14.00 28.50
C SER A 4 32.44 -13.14 27.23
N ARG A 5 31.94 -13.60 26.08
CA ARG A 5 31.89 -12.77 24.84
C ARG A 5 30.49 -12.65 24.21
N ALA A 6 29.53 -13.51 24.55
CA ALA A 6 28.18 -13.47 23.98
C ALA A 6 27.36 -12.26 24.46
N SER A 7 27.48 -11.89 25.74
CA SER A 7 26.68 -10.81 26.35
C SER A 7 26.89 -9.42 25.73
N GLY A 8 28.04 -9.16 25.09
CA GLY A 8 28.32 -7.87 24.45
C GLY A 8 27.73 -7.73 23.05
N ASN A 9 27.55 -8.83 22.32
CA ASN A 9 27.09 -8.80 20.93
C ASN A 9 25.56 -8.73 20.86
N GLU A 10 24.87 -9.51 21.70
CA GLU A 10 23.40 -9.60 21.71
C GLU A 10 22.74 -8.24 21.98
N GLY A 11 23.27 -7.46 22.93
CA GLY A 11 22.75 -6.12 23.21
C GLY A 11 22.89 -5.16 22.03
N SER A 12 23.95 -5.30 21.23
CA SER A 12 24.14 -4.53 20.00
C SER A 12 23.17 -4.97 18.92
N ASP A 13 22.95 -6.26 18.75
CA ASP A 13 22.06 -6.83 17.73
C ASP A 13 20.60 -6.37 17.94
N TRP A 14 20.13 -6.36 19.21
CA TRP A 14 18.81 -5.83 19.57
C TRP A 14 18.64 -4.35 19.25
N ALA A 15 19.65 -3.53 19.55
CA ALA A 15 19.60 -2.09 19.28
C ALA A 15 19.49 -1.83 17.77
N VAL A 16 20.29 -2.53 16.97
CA VAL A 16 20.26 -2.41 15.50
C VAL A 16 18.89 -2.82 14.95
N ALA A 17 18.32 -3.96 15.39
CA ALA A 17 17.01 -4.40 14.93
C ALA A 17 15.87 -3.42 15.30
N VAL A 18 15.92 -2.86 16.51
CA VAL A 18 14.94 -1.87 16.97
C VAL A 18 15.04 -0.58 16.15
N ASP A 19 16.26 -0.09 15.88
CA ASP A 19 16.45 1.12 15.11
C ASP A 19 16.06 0.93 13.63
N ALA A 20 16.37 -0.23 13.04
CA ALA A 20 15.89 -0.59 11.70
C ALA A 20 14.35 -0.61 11.62
N ALA A 21 13.68 -1.19 12.63
CA ALA A 21 12.22 -1.20 12.70
C ALA A 21 11.65 0.22 12.84
N ARG A 22 12.23 1.07 13.69
CA ARG A 22 11.82 2.48 13.82
C ARG A 22 11.96 3.25 12.52
N GLN A 23 13.07 3.05 11.80
CA GLN A 23 13.29 3.68 10.51
C GLN A 23 12.21 3.28 9.50
N LEU A 24 11.86 1.98 9.42
CA LEU A 24 10.80 1.51 8.53
C LEU A 24 9.44 2.11 8.91
N LEU A 25 9.13 2.19 10.21
CA LEU A 25 7.89 2.80 10.69
C LEU A 25 7.80 4.28 10.33
N ASP A 26 8.88 5.05 10.50
CA ASP A 26 8.94 6.47 10.10
C ASP A 26 8.68 6.63 8.59
N LEU A 27 9.29 5.79 7.76
CA LEU A 27 9.07 5.79 6.31
C LEU A 27 7.61 5.53 5.95
N LEU A 28 6.93 4.61 6.65
CA LEU A 28 5.51 4.33 6.43
C LEU A 28 4.61 5.51 6.82
N HIS A 29 4.91 6.21 7.91
CA HIS A 29 4.18 7.42 8.28
C HIS A 29 4.40 8.55 7.26
N ARG A 30 5.65 8.75 6.81
CA ARG A 30 5.97 9.73 5.76
C ARG A 30 5.28 9.40 4.45
N GLU A 31 5.12 8.11 4.13
CA GLU A 31 4.35 7.68 2.97
C GLU A 31 2.86 7.98 3.14
N ASN A 32 2.29 7.75 4.33
CA ASN A 32 0.89 8.11 4.60
C ASN A 32 0.64 9.59 4.33
N ASP A 33 1.53 10.44 4.83
CA ASP A 33 1.51 11.89 4.61
C ASP A 33 1.64 12.26 3.12
N ALA A 34 2.53 11.60 2.38
CA ALA A 34 2.70 11.82 0.95
C ALA A 34 1.47 11.38 0.15
N LEU A 35 0.88 10.23 0.50
CA LEU A 35 -0.37 9.73 -0.05
C LEU A 35 -1.52 10.71 0.18
N ALA A 36 -1.66 11.22 1.41
CA ALA A 36 -2.66 12.23 1.76
C ALA A 36 -2.53 13.51 0.93
N ARG A 37 -1.30 13.95 0.66
CA ARG A 37 -0.99 15.13 -0.17
C ARG A 37 -0.95 14.85 -1.67
N GLN A 38 -1.10 13.59 -2.09
CA GLN A 38 -0.95 13.15 -3.49
C GLN A 38 0.41 13.52 -4.09
N ASP A 39 1.46 13.48 -3.27
CA ASP A 39 2.83 13.82 -3.66
C ASP A 39 3.50 12.60 -4.31
N VAL A 40 3.33 12.46 -5.63
CA VAL A 40 3.79 11.31 -6.42
C VAL A 40 5.30 11.13 -6.34
N GLU A 41 6.07 12.23 -6.43
CA GLU A 41 7.53 12.17 -6.37
C GLU A 41 8.00 11.69 -4.99
N ALA A 42 7.38 12.17 -3.91
CA ALA A 42 7.69 11.67 -2.57
C ALA A 42 7.33 10.19 -2.43
N ILE A 43 6.21 9.74 -2.98
CA ILE A 43 5.79 8.32 -2.93
C ILE A 43 6.81 7.42 -3.63
N GLU A 44 7.26 7.79 -4.84
CA GLU A 44 8.25 7.00 -5.58
C GLU A 44 9.59 6.90 -4.84
N ARG A 45 10.09 8.03 -4.33
CA ARG A 45 11.32 8.05 -3.52
C ARG A 45 11.18 7.19 -2.25
N LEU A 46 10.07 7.33 -1.54
CA LEU A 46 9.80 6.55 -0.32
C LEU A 46 9.65 5.05 -0.62
N ALA A 47 9.16 4.65 -1.79
CA ALA A 47 9.10 3.25 -2.16
C ALA A 47 10.50 2.61 -2.22
N SER A 48 11.48 3.29 -2.81
CA SER A 48 12.86 2.82 -2.83
C SER A 48 13.51 2.82 -1.44
N GLU A 49 13.29 3.86 -0.63
CA GLU A 49 13.80 3.94 0.74
C GLU A 49 13.24 2.79 1.62
N LYS A 50 11.95 2.46 1.48
CA LYS A 50 11.30 1.38 2.23
C LYS A 50 11.86 0.01 1.86
N LEU A 51 12.11 -0.28 0.58
CA LEU A 51 12.72 -1.54 0.17
C LEU A 51 14.08 -1.74 0.87
N GLY A 52 14.93 -0.71 0.87
CA GLY A 52 16.20 -0.76 1.59
C GLY A 52 16.05 -0.95 3.11
N ALA A 53 15.05 -0.32 3.73
CA ALA A 53 14.78 -0.49 5.16
C ALA A 53 14.27 -1.90 5.51
N VAL A 54 13.44 -2.50 4.64
CA VAL A 54 12.98 -3.88 4.79
C VAL A 54 14.15 -4.85 4.69
N ASP A 55 14.99 -4.69 3.66
CA ASP A 55 16.18 -5.53 3.47
C ASP A 55 17.13 -5.41 4.68
N HIS A 56 17.30 -4.20 5.22
CA HIS A 56 18.11 -3.97 6.42
C HIS A 56 17.52 -4.69 7.63
N LEU A 57 16.22 -4.54 7.89
CA LEU A 57 15.54 -5.20 9.02
C LEU A 57 15.65 -6.73 8.94
N GLN A 58 15.56 -7.29 7.74
CA GLN A 58 15.79 -8.72 7.48
C GLN A 58 17.24 -9.13 7.74
N ALA A 59 18.21 -8.34 7.25
CA ALA A 59 19.64 -8.62 7.42
C ALA A 59 20.08 -8.59 8.89
N CYS A 60 19.43 -7.77 9.73
CA CYS A 60 19.67 -7.71 11.17
C CYS A 60 19.11 -8.91 11.94
N GLY A 61 18.40 -9.82 11.27
CA GLY A 61 17.89 -11.05 11.87
C GLY A 61 16.81 -10.82 12.91
N ALA A 62 15.97 -9.78 12.73
CA ALA A 62 14.93 -9.40 13.68
C ALA A 62 14.02 -10.57 14.07
N GLU A 63 13.64 -11.42 13.12
CA GLU A 63 12.82 -12.61 13.37
C GLU A 63 13.56 -13.66 14.19
N GLN A 64 14.85 -13.89 13.88
CA GLN A 64 15.69 -14.85 14.61
C GLN A 64 15.91 -14.39 16.04
N LEU A 65 16.14 -13.09 16.28
CA LEU A 65 16.25 -12.50 17.61
C LEU A 65 14.97 -12.70 18.43
N LEU A 66 13.81 -12.43 17.83
CA LEU A 66 12.51 -12.65 18.47
C LEU A 66 12.24 -14.11 18.80
N ALA A 67 12.62 -15.03 17.90
CA ALA A 67 12.45 -16.46 18.10
C ALA A 67 13.40 -17.02 19.17
N ALA A 68 14.63 -16.52 19.23
CA ALA A 68 15.66 -16.99 20.15
C ALA A 68 15.43 -16.51 21.59
N HIS A 69 14.93 -15.28 21.77
CA HIS A 69 14.77 -14.68 23.10
C HIS A 69 13.46 -13.89 23.25
N PRO A 70 12.29 -14.57 23.14
CA PRO A 70 10.98 -13.91 23.15
C PRO A 70 10.65 -13.17 24.46
N GLU A 71 11.27 -13.58 25.58
CA GLU A 71 11.03 -13.07 26.93
C GLU A 71 11.79 -11.80 27.29
N LEU A 72 12.78 -11.39 26.48
CA LEU A 72 13.60 -10.22 26.78
C LEU A 72 12.82 -8.92 26.54
N ALA A 73 13.11 -7.88 27.34
CA ALA A 73 12.45 -6.58 27.20
C ALA A 73 12.59 -5.93 25.79
N PRO A 74 13.76 -6.00 25.12
CA PRO A 74 13.89 -5.55 23.73
C PRO A 74 12.98 -6.32 22.76
N ALA A 75 12.69 -7.59 23.00
CA ALA A 75 11.79 -8.39 22.17
C ALA A 75 10.35 -7.89 22.22
N ALA A 76 9.88 -7.42 23.38
CA ALA A 76 8.58 -6.78 23.50
C ALA A 76 8.51 -5.47 22.71
N THR A 77 9.56 -4.66 22.80
CA THR A 77 9.67 -3.39 22.05
C THR A 77 9.68 -3.62 20.54
N LEU A 78 10.47 -4.58 20.07
CA LEU A 78 10.54 -4.91 18.65
C LEU A 78 9.21 -5.48 18.13
N ARG A 79 8.53 -6.34 18.90
CA ARG A 79 7.19 -6.83 18.53
C ARG A 79 6.16 -5.72 18.41
N ASP A 80 6.17 -4.77 19.35
CA ASP A 80 5.29 -3.62 19.30
C ASP A 80 5.54 -2.77 18.04
N LEU A 81 6.81 -2.50 17.71
CA LEU A 81 7.18 -1.80 16.48
C LEU A 81 6.73 -2.55 15.23
N LEU A 82 6.94 -3.86 15.15
CA LEU A 82 6.48 -4.68 14.01
C LEU A 82 4.95 -4.66 13.88
N THR A 83 4.23 -4.63 15.00
CA THR A 83 2.76 -4.50 15.01
C THR A 83 2.33 -3.14 14.45
N GLN A 84 3.00 -2.06 14.88
CA GLN A 84 2.75 -0.72 14.36
C GLN A 84 3.09 -0.60 12.86
N ILE A 85 4.19 -1.20 12.40
CA ILE A 85 4.59 -1.26 10.99
C ILE A 85 3.50 -1.94 10.16
N ASN A 86 2.99 -3.10 10.61
CA ASN A 86 1.91 -3.80 9.92
C ASN A 86 0.64 -2.95 9.83
N ALA A 87 0.24 -2.29 10.92
CA ALA A 87 -0.92 -1.42 10.94
C ALA A 87 -0.77 -0.19 10.02
N ALA A 88 0.40 0.45 10.02
CA ALA A 88 0.71 1.58 9.15
C ALA A 88 0.70 1.16 7.67
N ASN A 89 1.30 0.01 7.35
CA ASN A 89 1.32 -0.53 6.00
C ASN A 89 -0.09 -0.90 5.50
N GLU A 90 -0.91 -1.51 6.36
CA GLU A 90 -2.32 -1.80 6.04
C GLU A 90 -3.10 -0.50 5.74
N THR A 91 -2.92 0.52 6.57
CA THR A 91 -3.55 1.84 6.38
C THR A 91 -3.16 2.45 5.03
N ASN A 92 -1.86 2.44 4.70
CA ASN A 92 -1.37 2.94 3.41
C ASN A 92 -1.95 2.13 2.24
N GLY A 93 -2.03 0.80 2.38
CA GLY A 93 -2.65 -0.09 1.41
C GLY A 93 -4.12 0.22 1.14
N ILE A 94 -4.91 0.49 2.19
CA ILE A 94 -6.31 0.91 2.08
C ILE A 94 -6.43 2.22 1.29
N TYR A 95 -5.55 3.20 1.58
CA TYR A 95 -5.55 4.49 0.89
C TYR A 95 -5.22 4.33 -0.61
N ILE A 96 -4.18 3.56 -0.93
CA ILE A 96 -3.78 3.26 -2.32
C ILE A 96 -4.94 2.59 -3.06
N ALA A 97 -5.56 1.56 -2.47
CA ALA A 97 -6.69 0.85 -3.06
C ALA A 97 -7.91 1.75 -3.30
N HIS A 98 -8.18 2.70 -2.39
CA HIS A 98 -9.22 3.70 -2.58
C HIS A 98 -8.89 4.65 -3.75
N ARG A 99 -7.64 5.12 -3.85
CA ARG A 99 -7.22 6.02 -4.93
C ARG A 99 -7.27 5.33 -6.29
N MET A 100 -6.82 4.07 -6.39
CA MET A 100 -6.90 3.29 -7.62
C MET A 100 -8.34 3.15 -8.11
N ARG A 101 -9.29 2.79 -7.23
CA ARG A 101 -10.72 2.75 -7.59
C ARG A 101 -11.26 4.09 -8.08
N THR A 102 -10.77 5.19 -7.54
CA THR A 102 -11.16 6.55 -7.97
C THR A 102 -10.64 6.84 -9.38
N VAL A 103 -9.37 6.56 -9.64
CA VAL A 103 -8.73 6.74 -10.94
C VAL A 103 -9.39 5.84 -12.01
N GLU A 104 -9.65 4.58 -11.70
CA GLU A 104 -10.35 3.66 -12.59
C GLU A 104 -11.75 4.18 -12.97
N ARG A 105 -12.48 4.73 -12.00
CA ARG A 105 -13.78 5.35 -12.24
C ARG A 105 -13.66 6.58 -13.14
N GLU A 106 -12.70 7.46 -12.88
CA GLU A 106 -12.43 8.65 -13.69
C GLU A 106 -12.08 8.28 -15.14
N LEU A 107 -11.23 7.26 -15.33
CA LEU A 107 -10.89 6.72 -16.64
C LEU A 107 -12.11 6.10 -17.34
N ALA A 108 -12.98 5.39 -16.61
CA ALA A 108 -14.20 4.83 -17.18
C ALA A 108 -15.15 5.94 -17.69
N ILE A 109 -15.22 7.09 -17.00
CA ILE A 109 -15.98 8.26 -17.48
C ILE A 109 -15.37 8.79 -18.78
N ILE A 110 -14.04 8.99 -18.82
CA ILE A 110 -13.34 9.52 -20.00
C ILE A 110 -13.50 8.59 -21.20
N HIS A 111 -13.42 7.27 -20.99
CA HIS A 111 -13.56 6.28 -22.05
C HIS A 111 -15.03 6.00 -22.44
N GLY A 112 -16.00 6.69 -21.84
CA GLY A 112 -17.42 6.49 -22.14
C GLY A 112 -17.95 5.12 -21.73
N ALA A 113 -17.28 4.44 -20.79
CA ALA A 113 -17.62 3.09 -20.33
C ALA A 113 -18.74 3.06 -19.27
N PHE A 114 -19.48 4.16 -19.10
CA PHE A 114 -20.71 4.16 -18.33
C PHE A 114 -21.87 3.70 -19.23
N GLU A 115 -22.36 2.50 -18.93
CA GLU A 115 -23.59 1.86 -19.42
C GLU A 115 -23.50 1.04 -20.72
N THR A 116 -22.94 -0.16 -20.62
CA THR A 116 -23.48 -1.34 -21.33
C THR A 116 -24.88 -1.66 -20.78
N GLY A 117 -25.86 -0.83 -21.16
CA GLY A 117 -27.26 -1.00 -20.76
C GLY A 117 -28.21 0.07 -21.29
N ALA A 118 -27.72 1.29 -21.60
CA ALA A 118 -28.52 2.31 -22.27
C ALA A 118 -28.27 2.28 -23.79
N PRO A 119 -29.32 2.42 -24.63
CA PRO A 119 -29.12 2.60 -26.05
C PRO A 119 -28.29 3.87 -26.24
N ALA A 120 -27.11 3.73 -26.85
CA ALA A 120 -26.24 4.85 -27.18
C ALA A 120 -27.07 5.99 -27.79
N GLU A 121 -27.19 7.11 -27.07
CA GLU A 121 -27.77 8.32 -27.62
C GLU A 121 -26.82 8.82 -28.70
N VAL A 122 -27.12 8.46 -29.95
CA VAL A 122 -26.39 8.96 -31.11
C VAL A 122 -26.91 10.35 -31.42
N TYR A 123 -26.09 11.37 -31.17
CA TYR A 123 -26.37 12.71 -31.69
C TYR A 123 -26.25 12.70 -33.21
N GLY A 124 -27.34 13.05 -33.90
CA GLY A 124 -27.33 13.26 -35.35
C GLY A 124 -26.46 14.45 -35.73
N ARG A 125 -26.09 14.54 -37.02
CA ARG A 125 -25.27 15.62 -37.60
C ARG A 125 -25.81 17.04 -37.36
N ASP A 126 -27.07 17.15 -36.99
CA ASP A 126 -27.81 18.41 -36.81
C ASP A 126 -27.99 18.78 -35.32
N GLY A 127 -27.41 18.00 -34.39
CA GLY A 127 -27.55 18.20 -32.95
C GLY A 127 -28.90 17.76 -32.36
N ALA A 128 -29.82 17.22 -33.17
CA ALA A 128 -31.08 16.69 -32.70
C ALA A 128 -30.91 15.30 -32.07
N ARG A 129 -31.53 15.09 -30.88
CA ARG A 129 -31.59 13.78 -30.22
C ARG A 129 -32.41 12.81 -31.07
N GLN A 130 -31.81 11.68 -31.45
CA GLN A 130 -32.55 10.57 -32.05
C GLN A 130 -32.63 9.45 -31.01
N GLU A 131 -33.84 9.19 -30.50
CA GLU A 131 -34.10 7.99 -29.72
C GLU A 131 -33.82 6.78 -30.62
N GLY A 132 -32.91 5.91 -30.16
CA GLY A 132 -32.51 4.70 -30.86
C GLY A 132 -33.72 3.94 -31.37
N ALA A 133 -33.83 3.86 -32.69
CA ALA A 133 -34.91 3.18 -33.38
C ALA A 133 -35.00 1.74 -32.87
N ARG A 134 -36.02 1.46 -32.04
CA ARG A 134 -36.34 0.10 -31.61
C ARG A 134 -36.55 -0.74 -32.87
N SER A 135 -35.67 -1.72 -33.04
CA SER A 135 -35.70 -2.73 -34.09
C SER A 135 -37.11 -3.29 -34.24
N ARG A 136 -37.73 -3.07 -35.40
CA ARG A 136 -39.04 -3.64 -35.74
C ARG A 136 -38.89 -5.15 -35.84
N GLN A 137 -39.34 -5.88 -34.81
CA GLN A 137 -39.64 -7.30 -34.96
C GLN A 137 -41.08 -7.48 -35.45
N ILE A 138 -41.14 -8.24 -36.53
CA ILE A 138 -42.24 -8.66 -37.39
C ILE A 138 -43.31 -9.46 -36.62
N THR A 139 -44.56 -9.53 -37.12
CA THR A 139 -45.41 -10.73 -37.37
C THR A 139 -46.89 -10.28 -37.44
N GLN A 140 -47.51 -10.16 -38.63
CA GLN A 140 -48.51 -11.09 -39.25
C GLN A 140 -49.61 -11.54 -38.27
N ALA A 141 -50.92 -11.46 -38.52
CA ALA A 141 -51.72 -11.43 -39.74
C ALA A 141 -53.07 -10.72 -39.47
#